data_AF-A0A251SXN3-F1
#
_entry.id   AF-A0A251SXN3-F1
#
_cell.length_a   1.000
_cell.length_b   1.000
_cell.length_c   1.000
_cell.angle_alpha   90.00
_cell.angle_beta   90.00
_cell.angle_gamma   90.00
#
_symmetry.space_group_name_H-M   'P 1'
#
loop_
_entity.id
_entity.type
_entity.pdbx_description
1 polymer ?
#
loop_
_entity_poly.entity_id
_entity_poly.type
_entity_poly.pdbx_seq_one_letter_code
_entity_poly.pdbx_strand_id
1 'polypeptide(L)'
;MESSSSASTRLPTWLESLLSETFFNACMVHEDVKKNEKNIFCLDCCQAICHHCLDVHNSHRLLQIRRYVYHDVIRVGDAEKLMDCSYVQAYTTNSAKVVFLNPRPQTRACRNLSNNCISCERGLQDPYLFCSISCKV
;
A
#
# COMPACT_ATOMS: atom_id res chain seq x y z
N MET A 1 -16.33 39.22 -0.07
CA MET A 1 -15.54 38.46 -1.06
C MET A 1 -15.16 37.16 -0.37
N GLU A 2 -15.85 36.09 -0.78
CA GLU A 2 -15.83 34.77 -0.15
C GLU A 2 -14.43 34.17 -0.10
N SER A 3 -14.05 33.68 1.08
CA SER A 3 -12.88 32.85 1.28
C SER A 3 -13.21 31.44 0.80
N SER A 4 -12.78 31.10 -0.42
CA SER A 4 -12.77 29.72 -0.90
C SER A 4 -11.68 28.94 -0.17
N SER A 5 -12.01 28.40 1.00
CA SER A 5 -11.22 27.35 1.64
C SER A 5 -11.40 26.07 0.83
N SER A 6 -10.53 25.85 -0.17
CA SER A 6 -10.33 24.54 -0.77
C SER A 6 -9.97 23.58 0.35
N ALA A 7 -10.91 22.72 0.74
CA ALA A 7 -10.62 21.59 1.60
C ALA A 7 -9.74 20.64 0.78
N SER A 8 -8.42 20.91 0.76
CA SER A 8 -7.44 19.90 0.39
C SER A 8 -7.71 18.73 1.34
N THR A 9 -8.23 17.63 0.82
CA THR A 9 -8.34 16.37 1.54
C THR A 9 -6.92 15.94 1.87
N ARG A 10 -6.40 16.44 2.99
CA ARG A 10 -5.06 16.08 3.45
C ARG A 10 -5.10 14.60 3.74
N LEU A 11 -4.26 13.85 3.03
CA LEU A 11 -4.15 12.43 3.27
C LEU A 11 -3.71 12.23 4.73
N PRO A 12 -4.22 11.19 5.42
CA PRO A 12 -3.71 10.88 6.73
C PRO A 12 -2.20 10.64 6.66
N THR A 13 -1.45 11.17 7.63
CA THR A 13 0.03 11.05 7.66
C THR A 13 0.50 9.60 7.55
N TRP A 14 -0.22 8.67 8.18
CA TRP A 14 0.10 7.24 8.09
C TRP A 14 0.03 6.69 6.66
N LEU A 15 -0.85 7.23 5.82
CA LEU A 15 -1.05 6.79 4.45
C LEU A 15 0.04 7.36 3.53
N GLU A 16 0.40 8.63 3.72
CA GLU A 16 1.55 9.24 3.04
C GLU A 16 2.84 8.48 3.38
N SER A 17 3.08 8.21 4.67
CA SER A 17 4.22 7.43 5.13
C SER A 17 4.19 6.01 4.54
N LEU A 18 3.07 5.30 4.60
CA LEU A 18 2.92 3.95 4.04
C LEU A 18 3.29 3.87 2.55
N LEU A 19 2.90 4.86 1.75
CA LEU A 19 3.15 4.86 0.30
C LEU A 19 4.59 5.27 -0.04
N SER A 20 5.22 6.08 0.81
CA SER A 20 6.62 6.53 0.65
C SER A 20 7.66 5.56 1.23
N GLU A 21 7.24 4.66 2.10
CA GLU A 21 8.13 3.78 2.87
C GLU A 21 8.76 2.68 2.01
N THR A 22 10.01 2.33 2.34
CA THR A 22 10.74 1.23 1.72
C THR A 22 10.74 0.01 2.63
N PHE A 23 9.91 -0.98 2.30
CA PHE A 23 9.79 -2.20 3.10
C PHE A 23 10.90 -3.21 2.82
N PHE A 24 11.07 -4.14 3.76
CA PHE A 24 12.02 -5.27 3.73
C PHE A 24 13.49 -4.85 3.77
N ASN A 25 13.81 -3.66 4.25
CA ASN A 25 15.14 -3.31 4.72
C ASN A 25 15.37 -3.86 6.15
N ALA A 26 16.63 -3.93 6.56
CA ALA A 26 16.99 -4.40 7.89
C ALA A 26 16.54 -3.40 8.98
N CYS A 27 16.05 -3.92 10.09
CA CYS A 27 15.81 -3.11 11.29
C CYS A 27 17.13 -2.75 11.96
N MET A 28 17.43 -1.45 12.08
CA MET A 28 18.67 -0.96 12.72
C MET A 28 18.76 -1.29 14.21
N VAL A 29 17.62 -1.52 14.89
CA VAL A 29 17.59 -1.90 16.32
C VAL A 29 17.87 -3.39 16.50
N HIS A 30 17.53 -4.21 15.52
CA HIS A 30 17.62 -5.67 15.57
C HIS A 30 18.49 -6.21 14.43
N GLU A 31 19.55 -5.49 14.08
CA GLU A 31 20.39 -5.77 12.90
C GLU A 31 21.02 -7.17 12.95
N ASP A 32 21.46 -7.60 14.14
CA ASP A 32 22.12 -8.89 14.34
C ASP A 32 21.15 -10.07 14.52
N VAL A 33 19.85 -9.82 14.54
CA VAL A 33 18.84 -10.84 14.80
C VAL A 33 18.26 -11.36 13.49
N LYS A 34 18.08 -12.68 13.39
CA LYS A 34 17.40 -13.27 12.23
C LYS A 34 15.97 -12.72 12.07
N LYS A 35 15.50 -12.68 10.83
CA LYS A 35 14.17 -12.18 10.41
C LYS A 35 13.92 -10.70 10.74
N ASN A 36 14.96 -9.87 10.82
CA ASN A 36 14.84 -8.45 11.14
C ASN A 36 14.33 -7.54 10.01
N GLU A 37 13.79 -8.10 8.93
CA GLU A 37 13.25 -7.34 7.82
C GLU A 37 12.02 -6.55 8.27
N LYS A 38 11.96 -5.26 7.90
CA LYS A 38 10.80 -4.41 8.19
C LYS A 38 9.66 -4.71 7.23
N ASN A 39 8.78 -5.64 7.60
CA ASN A 39 7.65 -6.09 6.80
C ASN A 39 6.28 -5.77 7.44
N ILE A 40 6.27 -4.99 8.52
CA ILE A 40 5.07 -4.56 9.22
C ILE A 40 5.09 -3.04 9.26
N PHE A 41 3.97 -2.40 8.92
CA PHE A 41 3.82 -0.95 9.04
C PHE A 41 2.99 -0.63 10.29
N CYS A 42 3.52 0.20 11.17
CA CYS A 42 2.77 0.71 12.31
C CYS A 42 2.07 2.01 11.92
N LEU A 43 0.73 2.01 11.94
CA LEU A 43 -0.04 3.19 11.56
C LEU A 43 0.11 4.34 12.57
N ASP A 44 0.19 4.01 13.86
CA ASP A 44 0.24 5.03 14.91
C ASP A 44 1.62 5.71 15.01
N CYS A 45 2.69 4.98 14.67
CA CYS A 45 4.05 5.52 14.59
C CYS A 45 4.46 5.95 13.18
N CYS A 46 3.61 5.71 12.17
CA CYS A 46 3.87 6.01 10.76
C CYS A 46 5.22 5.48 10.23
N GLN A 47 5.63 4.27 10.65
CA GLN A 47 6.95 3.71 10.30
C GLN A 47 6.89 2.21 10.02
N ALA A 48 7.79 1.71 9.17
CA ALA A 48 8.03 0.27 9.05
C ALA A 48 8.82 -0.28 10.26
N ILE A 49 8.43 -1.47 10.70
CA ILE A 49 9.02 -2.20 11.83
C ILE A 49 9.20 -3.68 11.46
N CYS A 50 10.10 -4.38 12.16
CA CYS A 50 10.24 -5.83 12.06
C CYS A 50 9.40 -6.54 13.15
N HIS A 51 9.30 -7.87 13.07
CA HIS A 51 8.56 -8.68 14.05
C HIS A 51 9.10 -8.58 15.49
N HIS A 52 10.38 -8.29 15.69
CA HIS A 52 10.95 -8.09 17.03
C HIS A 52 10.53 -6.77 17.68
N CYS A 53 10.07 -5.79 16.89
CA CYS A 53 9.55 -4.54 17.42
C CYS A 53 8.11 -4.68 17.94
N LEU A 54 7.45 -5.83 17.76
CA LEU A 54 6.03 -5.99 18.09
C LEU A 54 5.72 -5.78 19.57
N ASP A 55 6.62 -6.15 20.47
CA ASP A 55 6.40 -5.99 21.91
C ASP A 55 6.27 -4.52 22.31
N VAL A 56 7.05 -3.63 21.67
CA VAL A 56 6.97 -2.17 21.86
C VAL A 56 5.72 -1.58 21.21
N HIS A 57 5.17 -2.27 20.20
CA HIS A 57 4.03 -1.84 19.40
C HIS A 57 2.76 -2.66 19.68
N ASN A 58 2.66 -3.34 20.83
CA ASN A 58 1.60 -4.32 21.10
C ASN A 58 0.17 -3.73 21.10
N SER A 59 0.05 -2.45 21.42
CA SER A 59 -1.21 -1.71 21.48
C SER A 59 -1.50 -0.90 20.22
N HIS A 60 -0.60 -0.93 19.24
CA HIS A 60 -0.71 -0.13 18.03
C HIS A 60 -1.44 -0.87 16.91
N ARG A 61 -1.97 -0.12 15.96
CA ARG A 61 -2.54 -0.62 14.73
C ARG A 61 -1.43 -0.96 13.75
N LEU A 62 -1.35 -2.24 13.40
CA LEU A 62 -0.29 -2.79 12.56
C LEU A 62 -0.86 -3.33 11.25
N LEU A 63 -0.14 -3.11 10.16
CA LEU A 63 -0.46 -3.59 8.83
C LEU A 63 0.67 -4.45 8.30
N GLN A 64 0.37 -5.71 7.98
CA GLN A 64 1.36 -6.63 7.40
C GLN A 64 1.56 -6.32 5.92
N ILE A 65 2.78 -5.97 5.55
CA ILE A 65 3.20 -5.81 4.15
C ILE A 65 3.75 -7.14 3.64
N ARG A 66 3.38 -7.48 2.41
CA ARG A 66 3.85 -8.67 1.69
C ARG A 66 4.52 -8.23 0.40
N ARG A 67 5.39 -9.09 -0.14
CA ARG A 67 6.04 -8.85 -1.42
C ARG A 67 5.52 -9.82 -2.47
N TYR A 68 5.05 -9.29 -3.59
CA TYR A 68 4.65 -10.08 -4.75
C TYR A 68 5.31 -9.53 -6.00
N VAL A 69 6.11 -10.38 -6.67
CA VAL A 69 6.90 -10.02 -7.85
C VAL A 69 7.65 -8.70 -7.61
N TYR A 70 8.41 -8.64 -6.52
CA TYR A 70 9.24 -7.49 -6.13
C TYR A 70 8.48 -6.20 -5.74
N HIS A 71 7.15 -6.24 -5.68
CA HIS A 71 6.35 -5.08 -5.29
C HIS A 71 5.62 -5.31 -3.97
N ASP A 72 5.42 -4.23 -3.24
CA ASP A 72 4.77 -4.27 -1.94
C ASP A 72 3.24 -4.29 -2.11
N VAL A 73 2.63 -5.27 -1.46
CA VAL A 73 1.20 -5.57 -1.52
C VAL A 73 0.64 -5.76 -0.13
N ILE A 74 -0.65 -5.46 0.01
CA ILE A 74 -1.43 -5.67 1.23
C ILE A 74 -2.62 -6.56 0.91
N ARG A 75 -3.07 -7.35 1.89
CA ARG A 75 -4.30 -8.14 1.73
C ARG A 75 -5.48 -7.19 1.72
N VAL A 76 -6.42 -7.43 0.82
CA VAL A 76 -7.64 -6.62 0.69
C VAL A 76 -8.38 -6.55 2.03
N GLY A 77 -8.57 -7.68 2.72
CA GLY A 77 -9.26 -7.69 4.00
C GLY A 77 -8.55 -6.96 5.15
N ASP A 78 -7.24 -6.70 5.05
CA ASP A 78 -6.53 -5.85 6.01
C ASP A 78 -6.60 -4.37 5.59
N ALA A 79 -6.53 -4.11 4.28
CA ALA A 79 -6.63 -2.79 3.70
C ALA A 79 -8.02 -2.16 3.90
N GLU A 80 -9.09 -2.93 3.68
CA GLU A 80 -10.49 -2.49 3.80
C GLU A 80 -10.87 -2.07 5.23
N LYS A 81 -10.14 -2.55 6.25
CA LYS A 81 -10.32 -2.11 7.64
C LYS A 81 -9.75 -0.72 7.90
N LEU A 82 -8.88 -0.23 7.02
CA LEU A 82 -8.09 0.98 7.20
C LEU A 82 -8.45 2.07 6.19
N MET A 83 -8.81 1.68 4.96
CA MET A 83 -9.10 2.58 3.86
C MET A 83 -10.09 1.95 2.87
N ASP A 84 -10.76 2.79 2.09
CA ASP A 84 -11.62 2.30 1.02
C ASP A 84 -10.78 1.75 -0.14
N CYS A 85 -10.88 0.45 -0.40
CA CYS A 85 -10.23 -0.22 -1.53
C CYS A 85 -11.16 -0.40 -2.75
N SER A 86 -12.37 0.18 -2.72
CA SER A 86 -13.30 0.11 -3.85
C SER A 86 -12.67 0.63 -5.14
N TYR A 87 -12.95 -0.07 -6.25
CA TYR A 87 -12.43 0.21 -7.58
C TYR A 87 -10.90 0.10 -7.75
N VAL A 88 -10.15 -0.32 -6.73
CA VAL A 88 -8.74 -0.69 -6.86
C VAL A 88 -8.66 -2.13 -7.32
N GLN A 89 -7.90 -2.39 -8.39
CA GLN A 89 -7.74 -3.72 -8.92
C GLN A 89 -7.06 -4.65 -7.91
N ALA A 90 -7.82 -5.64 -7.44
CA ALA A 90 -7.30 -6.72 -6.60
C ALA A 90 -6.81 -7.90 -7.45
N TYR A 91 -5.74 -8.53 -7.00
CA TYR A 91 -5.15 -9.71 -7.62
C TYR A 91 -5.24 -10.89 -6.66
N THR A 92 -5.53 -12.08 -7.18
CA THR A 92 -5.53 -13.31 -6.39
C THR A 92 -4.13 -13.91 -6.39
N THR A 93 -3.54 -14.11 -5.22
CA THR A 93 -2.23 -14.74 -5.03
C THR A 93 -2.30 -15.68 -3.83
N ASN A 94 -1.91 -16.95 -4.01
CA ASN A 94 -1.97 -17.97 -2.95
C ASN A 94 -3.34 -18.02 -2.24
N SER A 95 -4.41 -18.02 -3.05
CA SER A 95 -5.81 -18.03 -2.59
C SER A 95 -6.24 -16.81 -1.75
N ALA A 96 -5.43 -15.75 -1.68
CA ALA A 96 -5.78 -14.49 -1.02
C ALA A 96 -5.86 -13.35 -2.04
N LYS A 97 -6.80 -12.42 -1.83
CA LYS A 97 -6.88 -11.17 -2.61
C LYS A 97 -5.91 -10.14 -2.03
N VAL A 98 -5.09 -9.56 -2.90
CA VAL A 98 -4.10 -8.53 -2.56
C VAL A 98 -4.22 -7.33 -3.49
N VAL A 99 -3.86 -6.15 -3.00
CA VAL A 99 -3.76 -4.91 -3.77
C VAL A 99 -2.35 -4.34 -3.67
N PHE A 100 -1.90 -3.68 -4.74
CA PHE A 100 -0.60 -3.02 -4.76
C PHE A 100 -0.66 -1.68 -4.03
N LEU A 101 0.38 -1.37 -3.27
CA LEU A 101 0.53 -0.03 -2.67
C LEU A 101 0.85 1.00 -3.74
N ASN A 102 1.90 0.74 -4.52
CA ASN A 102 2.46 1.67 -5.51
C ASN A 102 2.21 1.23 -6.96
N PRO A 103 2.20 2.17 -7.93
CA PRO A 103 2.00 1.81 -9.32
C PRO A 103 3.23 1.07 -9.82
N ARG A 104 3.01 0.12 -10.71
CA ARG A 104 4.10 -0.70 -11.26
C ARG A 104 4.53 -0.16 -12.63
N PRO A 105 5.80 -0.28 -13.02
CA PRO A 105 6.23 0.00 -14.38
C PRO A 105 5.51 -0.93 -15.36
N GLN A 106 4.96 -0.39 -16.44
CA GLN A 106 4.29 -1.19 -17.46
C GLN A 106 5.33 -1.70 -18.46
N THR A 107 5.62 -3.00 -18.43
CA THR A 107 6.69 -3.61 -19.25
C THR A 107 6.30 -3.84 -20.71
N ARG A 108 5.02 -3.67 -21.08
CA ARG A 108 4.55 -3.78 -22.46
C ARG A 108 3.39 -2.82 -22.69
N ALA A 109 3.39 -2.12 -23.82
CA ALA A 109 2.20 -1.45 -24.35
C ALA A 109 1.07 -2.50 -24.39
N CYS A 110 0.19 -2.46 -23.39
CA CYS A 110 -0.91 -3.41 -23.30
C CYS A 110 -1.92 -2.89 -24.31
N ARG A 111 -1.86 -3.48 -25.50
CA ARG A 111 -2.80 -3.22 -26.58
C ARG A 111 -4.20 -3.58 -26.05
N ASN A 112 -5.10 -2.61 -26.09
CA ASN A 112 -6.56 -2.82 -26.17
C ASN A 112 -7.27 -3.33 -24.90
N LEU A 113 -7.02 -2.75 -23.73
CA LEU A 113 -8.07 -2.73 -22.71
C LEU A 113 -8.82 -1.40 -22.81
N SER A 114 -10.16 -1.48 -22.85
CA SER A 114 -11.03 -0.30 -22.92
C SER A 114 -10.99 0.53 -21.63
N ASN A 115 -10.51 -0.05 -20.54
CA ASN A 115 -10.49 0.54 -19.22
C ASN A 115 -9.04 0.70 -18.73
N ASN A 116 -8.68 1.94 -18.38
CA ASN A 116 -7.34 2.34 -17.97
C ASN A 116 -7.40 2.98 -16.59
N CYS A 117 -6.32 2.82 -15.83
CA CYS A 117 -6.14 3.50 -14.56
C CYS A 117 -6.20 5.02 -14.76
N ILE A 118 -7.03 5.71 -13.99
CA ILE A 118 -7.24 7.16 -14.11
C ILE A 118 -5.92 7.94 -13.91
N SER A 119 -5.03 7.45 -13.05
CA SER A 119 -3.85 8.21 -12.61
C SER A 119 -2.54 7.83 -13.33
N CYS A 120 -2.45 6.63 -13.90
CA CYS A 120 -1.22 6.16 -14.55
C CYS A 120 -1.45 5.47 -15.90
N GLU A 121 -2.70 5.50 -16.41
CA GLU A 121 -3.12 5.00 -17.72
C GLU A 121 -2.87 3.51 -17.99
N ARG A 122 -2.42 2.77 -16.97
CA ARG A 122 -2.24 1.32 -17.02
C ARG A 122 -3.58 0.64 -17.31
N GLY A 123 -3.61 -0.27 -18.29
CA GLY A 123 -4.80 -1.07 -18.58
C GLY A 123 -5.25 -1.90 -17.36
N LEU A 124 -6.55 -1.85 -17.05
CA LEU A 124 -7.21 -2.51 -15.92
C LEU A 124 -8.28 -3.48 -16.40
N GLN A 125 -8.62 -4.45 -15.55
CA GLN A 125 -9.82 -5.26 -15.75
C GLN A 125 -11.06 -4.43 -15.38
N ASP A 126 -12.15 -4.56 -16.13
CA ASP A 126 -13.45 -4.02 -15.70
C ASP A 126 -13.95 -4.74 -14.43
N PRO A 127 -14.57 -4.03 -13.47
CA PRO A 127 -14.95 -2.60 -13.46
C PRO A 127 -13.98 -1.70 -12.65
N TYR A 128 -12.69 -2.03 -12.57
CA TYR A 128 -11.74 -1.28 -11.73
C TYR A 128 -11.31 0.05 -12.37
N LEU A 129 -11.02 1.05 -11.55
CA LEU A 129 -10.62 2.40 -11.98
C LEU A 129 -9.16 2.74 -11.61
N PHE A 130 -8.61 2.03 -10.61
CA PHE A 130 -7.26 2.28 -10.10
C PHE A 130 -6.43 1.00 -10.07
N CYS A 131 -5.14 1.10 -10.41
CA CYS A 131 -4.24 -0.06 -10.41
C CYS A 131 -3.62 -0.37 -9.03
N SER A 132 -3.59 0.60 -8.13
CA SER A 132 -2.93 0.55 -6.83
C SER A 132 -3.52 1.59 -5.88
N ILE A 133 -3.21 1.48 -4.58
CA ILE A 133 -3.67 2.43 -3.54
C ILE A 133 -3.18 3.84 -3.84
N SER A 134 -1.89 4.01 -4.14
CA SER A 134 -1.29 5.30 -4.51
C SER A 134 -1.96 5.99 -5.71
N CYS A 135 -2.53 5.25 -6.66
CA CYS A 135 -3.25 5.86 -7.78
C CYS A 135 -4.65 6.35 -7.39
N LYS A 136 -5.24 5.81 -6.32
CA LYS A 136 -6.58 6.18 -5.87
C LYS A 136 -6.57 7.45 -5.02
N VAL A 137 -5.51 7.64 -4.25
CA VAL A 137 -5.32 8.80 -3.36
C VAL A 137 -4.83 10.01 -4.12
#